data_AF-A0A2V8CEJ3-F1
#
_entry.id   AF-A0A2V8CEJ3-F1
#
_cell.length_a   1.000
_cell.length_b   1.000
_cell.length_c   1.000
_cell.angle_alpha   90.00
_cell.angle_beta   90.00
_cell.angle_gamma   90.00
#
_symmetry.space_group_name_H-M   'P 1'
#
loop_
_entity.id
_entity.type
_entity.pdbx_description
1 polymer ?
#
loop_
_entity_poly.entity_id
_entity_poly.type
_entity_poly.pdbx_seq_one_letter_code
_entity_poly.pdbx_strand_id
1 'polypeptide(L)' 'GKSIMGILLLAAARGSTITISADGVDEGDAVRALVSLVASGFGEDACSA' A
#
# COMPACT_ATOMS: atom_id res chain seq x y z
N GLY A 1 -0.58 -10.04 -8.33
CA GLY A 1 -1.48 -8.92 -8.65
C GLY A 1 -0.67 -7.69 -8.95
N LYS A 2 -0.71 -7.19 -10.20
CA LYS A 2 -0.13 -5.90 -10.63
C LYS A 2 -1.20 -5.03 -11.31
N SER A 3 -2.46 -5.41 -11.18
CA SER A 3 -3.56 -4.77 -11.89
C SER A 3 -4.05 -3.57 -11.09
N ILE A 4 -3.87 -2.39 -11.68
CA ILE A 4 -4.38 -1.10 -11.19
C ILE A 4 -5.87 -1.15 -10.81
N MET A 5 -6.67 -1.97 -11.51
CA MET A 5 -8.09 -2.22 -11.19
C MET A 5 -8.32 -2.83 -9.79
N GLY A 6 -7.42 -3.69 -9.31
CA GLY A 6 -7.57 -4.33 -8.00
C GLY A 6 -7.23 -3.40 -6.83
N ILE A 7 -6.43 -2.36 -7.09
CA ILE A 7 -6.02 -1.36 -6.07
C ILE A 7 -7.13 -0.33 -5.87
N LEU A 8 -7.81 0.10 -6.93
CA LEU A 8 -8.90 1.09 -6.88
C LEU A 8 -10.14 0.58 -6.13
N LEU A 9 -10.37 -0.74 -6.10
CA LEU A 9 -11.51 -1.36 -5.43
C LEU A 9 -11.35 -1.48 -3.91
N LEU A 10 -10.16 -1.22 -3.37
CA LEU A 10 -9.95 -1.41 -1.94
C LEU A 10 -10.68 -0.34 -1.11
N ALA A 11 -10.95 0.85 -1.67
CA ALA A 11 -11.73 1.94 -1.05
C ALA A 11 -11.53 2.03 0.48
N ALA A 12 -10.31 1.74 0.94
CA ALA A 12 -10.07 1.49 2.34
C ALA A 12 -10.11 2.85 3.01
N ALA A 13 -11.14 3.04 3.82
CA ALA A 13 -11.26 4.24 4.61
C ALA A 13 -10.06 4.34 5.57
N ARG A 14 -9.70 5.57 5.95
CA ARG A 14 -8.73 5.79 7.02
C ARG A 14 -9.14 4.99 8.25
N GLY A 15 -8.23 4.17 8.77
CA GLY A 15 -8.47 3.30 9.93
C GLY A 15 -8.87 1.86 9.57
N SER A 16 -9.00 1.53 8.28
CA SER A 16 -9.12 0.14 7.84
C SER A 16 -7.82 -0.64 8.05
N THR A 17 -7.95 -1.92 8.39
CA THR A 17 -6.83 -2.87 8.44
C THR A 17 -6.73 -3.58 7.10
N ILE A 18 -5.53 -3.62 6.52
CA ILE A 18 -5.26 -4.30 5.24
C ILE A 18 -4.13 -5.31 5.40
N THR A 19 -4.21 -6.42 4.69
CA THR A 19 -3.17 -7.46 4.66
C THR A 19 -2.37 -7.34 3.36
N ILE A 20 -1.04 -7.26 3.48
CA ILE A 20 -0.12 -7.18 2.34
C ILE A 20 0.57 -8.54 2.19
N SER A 21 0.59 -9.08 0.98
CA SER A 21 1.27 -10.33 0.66
C SER A 21 1.96 -10.22 -0.70
N ALA A 22 3.19 -10.71 -0.77
CA ALA A 22 3.97 -10.84 -1.99
C ALA A 22 4.47 -12.29 -2.10
N ASP A 23 4.71 -12.73 -3.33
CA ASP A 23 5.22 -14.06 -3.66
C ASP A 23 6.23 -13.87 -4.80
N GLY A 24 7.45 -14.32 -4.57
CA GLY A 24 8.54 -14.15 -5.53
C GLY A 24 9.92 -13.99 -4.88
N VAL A 25 10.95 -13.91 -5.72
CA VAL A 25 12.35 -13.80 -5.28
C VAL A 25 12.63 -12.52 -4.48
N ASP A 26 11.81 -11.49 -4.65
CA ASP A 26 11.89 -10.17 -4.03
C ASP A 26 10.77 -9.92 -3.00
N GLU A 27 10.06 -10.98 -2.56
CA GLU A 27 8.88 -10.86 -1.69
C GLU A 27 9.14 -10.04 -0.42
N GLY A 28 10.29 -10.23 0.22
CA GLY A 28 10.64 -9.54 1.46
C GLY A 28 10.89 -8.04 1.25
N ASP A 29 11.51 -7.68 0.13
CA ASP A 29 11.79 -6.28 -0.20
C ASP A 29 10.55 -5.57 -0.74
N ALA A 30 9.72 -6.28 -1.52
CA ALA A 30 8.43 -5.81 -1.99
C ALA A 30 7.47 -5.50 -0.82
N VAL A 31 7.33 -6.41 0.14
CA VAL A 31 6.50 -6.18 1.33
C VAL A 31 7.03 -4.99 2.14
N ARG A 32 8.35 -4.89 2.35
CA ARG A 32 8.94 -3.75 3.07
C ARG A 32 8.66 -2.42 2.38
N ALA A 33 8.82 -2.35 1.07
CA ALA A 33 8.56 -1.14 0.30
C ALA A 33 7.08 -0.73 0.37
N LEU A 34 6.16 -1.70 0.25
CA LEU A 34 4.72 -1.45 0.35
C LEU A 34 4.31 -0.99 1.76
N VAL A 35 4.84 -1.61 2.80
CA VAL A 35 4.61 -1.18 4.19
C VAL A 35 5.12 0.24 4.41
N SER A 36 6.33 0.55 3.93
CA SER A 36 6.90 1.89 4.04
C SER A 36 6.05 2.93 3.31
N LEU A 37 5.53 2.60 2.13
CA LEU A 37 4.67 3.48 1.34
C LEU A 37 3.35 3.79 2.06
N VAL A 38 2.71 2.78 2.66
CA VAL A 38 1.48 2.97 3.44
C VAL A 38 1.77 3.78 4.71
N ALA A 39 2.87 3.48 5.40
CA ALA A 39 3.28 4.20 6.61
C ALA A 39 3.62 5.67 6.33
N SER A 40 4.17 5.97 5.15
CA SER A 40 4.44 7.33 4.69
C SER A 40 3.22 8.02 4.08
N GLY A 41 2.01 7.45 4.19
CA GLY A 41 0.78 8.05 3.69
C GLY A 41 0.77 8.21 2.16
N PHE A 42 1.32 7.23 1.43
CA PHE A 42 1.39 7.23 -0.03
C PHE A 42 2.16 8.41 -0.66
N GLY A 43 2.94 9.16 0.12
CA GLY A 43 3.63 10.36 -0.36
C GLY A 43 2.68 11.52 -0.65
N GLU A 44 1.44 11.44 -0.16
CA GLU A 44 0.57 12.60 -0.09
C GLU A 44 1.10 13.50 1.03
N ASP A 45 1.67 14.66 0.68
CA ASP A 45 1.91 15.71 1.66
C ASP A 45 0.60 15.95 2.42
N ALA A 46 0.65 15.86 3.75
CA ALA A 46 -0.48 16.22 4.58
C ALA A 46 -0.87 17.65 4.19
N CYS A 47 -1.99 17.77 3.46
CA CYS A 47 -2.52 19.04 2.98
C CYS A 47 -2.43 20.04 4.14
N SER A 48 -1.49 20.98 4.02
CA SER A 48 -1.35 22.08 4.94
C SER A 48 -2.59 22.95 4.76
N ALA A 49 -3.55 22.76 5.67
CA ALA A 49 -4.71 23.61 6.00
C ALA A 49 -5.56 24.15 4.81
#